data_AF-A0A2U1LJ50-F1
#
_entry.id   AF-A0A2U1LJ50-F1
#
_cell.length_a   1.000
_cell.length_b   1.000
_cell.length_c   1.000
_cell.angle_alpha   90.00
_cell.angle_beta   90.00
_cell.angle_gamma   90.00
#
_symmetry.space_group_name_H-M   'P 1'
#
loop_
_entity.id
_entity.type
_entity.pdbx_description
1 polymer ?
#
loop_
_entity_poly.entity_id
_entity_poly.type
_entity_poly.pdbx_seq_one_letter_code
_entity_poly.pdbx_strand_id
1 'polypeptide(L)'
;MVCALCHEETDSHEHLFFKCKFSNELWNKVLEKIQEQQWGNLEWQTLIEKLASLYNGNSINSVVRRLSLASCVYMIWQERNCRLFRDERRTVEVLFQIVCDTVRNRLKSLKVKGSKATKSVEEVWDVNFGNIEYGNM
;
A
#
# COMPACT_ATOMS: atom_id res chain seq x y z
N MET A 1 8.55 -25.13 4.13
CA MET A 1 7.74 -25.09 2.89
C MET A 1 8.34 -24.02 2.01
N VAL A 2 8.42 -24.24 0.69
CA VAL A 2 8.92 -23.22 -0.25
C VAL A 2 7.83 -22.16 -0.44
N CYS A 3 8.22 -20.88 -0.57
CA CYS A 3 7.32 -19.76 -0.76
C CYS A 3 6.45 -19.95 -2.02
N ALA A 4 5.13 -19.87 -1.86
CA ALA A 4 4.17 -20.03 -2.95
C ALA A 4 4.16 -18.87 -3.97
N LEU A 5 4.81 -17.75 -3.64
CA LEU A 5 4.87 -16.58 -4.53
C LEU A 5 6.05 -16.65 -5.50
N CYS A 6 7.25 -17.00 -5.02
CA CYS A 6 8.48 -17.03 -5.83
C CYS A 6 8.95 -18.43 -6.20
N HIS A 7 8.55 -19.47 -5.46
CA HIS A 7 9.01 -20.86 -5.58
C HIS A 7 10.53 -21.06 -5.43
N GLU A 8 11.23 -20.14 -4.76
CA GLU A 8 12.71 -20.14 -4.67
C GLU A 8 13.23 -20.27 -3.24
N GLU A 9 12.68 -19.51 -2.29
CA GLU A 9 13.14 -19.50 -0.89
C GLU A 9 12.12 -20.13 0.07
N THR A 10 12.52 -20.30 1.33
CA THR A 10 11.63 -20.77 2.40
C THR A 10 10.55 -19.74 2.67
N ASP A 11 9.31 -20.21 2.77
CA ASP A 11 8.17 -19.43 3.19
C ASP A 11 8.32 -19.04 4.67
N SER A 12 8.49 -17.74 4.91
CA SER A 12 8.57 -17.14 6.24
C SER A 12 7.94 -15.76 6.19
N HIS A 13 7.58 -15.20 7.34
CA HIS A 13 7.04 -13.84 7.44
C HIS A 13 8.01 -12.82 6.82
N GLU A 14 9.29 -12.94 7.13
CA GLU A 14 10.33 -12.02 6.65
C GLU A 14 10.58 -12.14 5.15
N HIS A 15 10.54 -13.35 4.59
CA HIS A 15 10.61 -13.54 3.15
C HIS A 15 9.34 -13.04 2.46
N LEU A 16 8.15 -13.31 3.01
CA LEU A 16 6.87 -12.99 2.39
C LEU A 16 6.70 -11.49 2.15
N PHE A 17 7.05 -10.65 3.13
CA PHE A 17 6.84 -9.22 3.04
C PHE A 17 8.10 -8.50 2.53
N PHE A 18 8.07 -8.17 1.25
CA PHE A 18 8.99 -7.26 0.54
C PHE A 18 10.42 -7.77 0.32
N LYS A 19 10.77 -8.97 0.80
CA LYS A 19 11.99 -9.68 0.42
C LYS A 19 11.80 -10.63 -0.75
N CYS A 20 10.66 -11.33 -0.79
CA CYS A 20 10.27 -12.18 -1.91
C CYS A 20 10.17 -11.35 -3.19
N LYS A 21 10.82 -11.78 -4.29
CA LYS A 21 10.83 -11.05 -5.57
C LYS A 21 9.44 -10.57 -6.04
N PHE A 22 8.42 -11.42 -5.89
CA PHE A 22 7.04 -11.09 -6.28
C PHE A 22 6.44 -9.98 -5.41
N SER A 23 6.62 -10.05 -4.08
CA SER A 23 6.06 -9.05 -3.17
C SER A 23 6.90 -7.77 -3.13
N ASN A 24 8.21 -7.87 -3.35
CA ASN A 24 9.11 -6.73 -3.53
C ASN A 24 8.74 -5.92 -4.78
N GLU A 25 8.47 -6.59 -5.90
CA GLU A 25 8.03 -5.92 -7.13
C GLU A 25 6.71 -5.15 -6.92
N LEU A 26 5.72 -5.78 -6.29
CA LEU A 26 4.47 -5.13 -5.94
C LEU A 26 4.70 -3.91 -5.03
N TRP A 27 5.55 -4.07 -4.01
CA TRP A 27 5.86 -3.01 -3.06
C TRP A 27 6.54 -1.82 -3.71
N ASN A 28 7.51 -2.06 -4.60
CA ASN A 28 8.20 -0.99 -5.32
C ASN A 28 7.23 -0.18 -6.20
N LYS A 29 6.28 -0.84 -6.89
CA LYS A 29 5.22 -0.13 -7.63
C LYS A 29 4.34 0.72 -6.70
N VAL A 30 4.00 0.21 -5.51
CA VAL A 30 3.23 0.96 -4.51
C VAL A 30 4.02 2.16 -3.98
N LEU A 31 5.31 1.98 -3.68
CA LEU A 31 6.20 3.05 -3.22
C LEU A 31 6.35 4.16 -4.27
N GLU A 32 6.52 3.78 -5.53
CA GLU A 32 6.55 4.74 -6.64
C GLU A 32 5.25 5.55 -6.70
N LYS A 33 4.10 4.88 -6.54
CA LYS A 33 2.79 5.54 -6.55
C LYS A 33 2.61 6.55 -5.42
N ILE A 34 3.21 6.32 -4.26
CA ILE A 34 3.15 7.23 -3.10
C ILE A 34 4.36 8.16 -2.98
N GLN A 35 5.33 8.09 -3.91
CA GLN A 35 6.57 8.88 -3.91
C GLN A 35 7.47 8.63 -2.68
N GLU A 36 7.58 7.36 -2.25
CA GLU A 36 8.38 6.94 -1.09
C GLU A 36 9.41 5.84 -1.45
N GLN A 37 10.01 5.92 -2.64
CA GLN A 37 10.94 4.91 -3.19
C GLN A 37 12.15 4.64 -2.29
N GLN A 38 12.51 5.55 -1.39
CA GLN A 38 13.60 5.37 -0.43
C GLN A 38 13.39 4.20 0.54
N TRP A 39 12.20 3.57 0.56
CA TRP A 39 11.90 2.38 1.37
C TRP A 39 11.98 1.05 0.60
N GLY A 40 12.37 1.06 -0.69
CA GLY A 40 12.25 -0.08 -1.62
C GLY A 40 13.09 -1.33 -1.34
N ASN A 41 13.94 -1.31 -0.30
CA ASN A 41 14.81 -2.43 0.08
C ASN A 41 14.96 -2.58 1.59
N LEU A 42 14.06 -1.99 2.38
CA LEU A 42 14.11 -2.16 3.83
C LEU A 42 13.58 -3.55 4.19
N GLU A 43 14.31 -4.25 5.05
CA GLU A 43 13.81 -5.46 5.70
C GLU A 43 12.54 -5.14 6.50
N TRP A 44 11.66 -6.14 6.64
CA TRP A 44 10.32 -5.96 7.20
C TRP A 44 10.32 -5.19 8.53
N GLN A 45 11.14 -5.62 9.50
CA GLN A 45 11.20 -5.02 10.84
C GLN A 45 11.67 -3.57 10.76
N THR A 46 12.74 -3.30 10.00
CA THR A 46 13.27 -1.94 9.81
C THR A 46 12.26 -1.02 9.13
N LEU A 47 11.52 -1.54 8.14
CA LEU A 47 10.45 -0.79 7.49
C LEU A 47 9.34 -0.43 8.49
N ILE A 48 8.86 -1.40 9.28
CA ILE A 48 7.80 -1.17 10.26
C ILE A 48 8.23 -0.17 11.33
N GLU A 49 9.44 -0.30 11.88
CA GLU A 49 9.99 0.66 12.83
C GLU A 49 10.09 2.07 12.24
N LYS A 50 10.57 2.17 10.99
CA LYS A 50 10.63 3.44 10.26
C LYS A 50 9.23 4.05 10.13
N LEU A 51 8.27 3.30 9.61
CA LEU A 51 6.90 3.78 9.40
C LEU A 51 6.18 4.12 10.71
N ALA A 52 6.47 3.40 11.79
CA ALA A 52 5.96 3.69 13.13
C ALA A 52 6.53 5.00 13.70
N SER A 53 7.79 5.32 13.41
CA SER A 53 8.42 6.57 13.83
C SER A 53 7.93 7.82 13.09
N LEU A 54 7.30 7.66 11.91
CA LEU A 54 6.74 8.77 11.14
C LEU A 54 5.45 9.30 11.78
N TYR A 55 5.09 10.54 11.46
CA TYR A 55 3.81 11.11 11.89
C TYR A 55 2.62 10.25 11.40
N ASN A 56 1.86 9.68 12.32
CA ASN A 56 0.76 8.75 12.05
C ASN A 56 -0.65 9.34 12.34
N GLY A 57 -0.76 10.66 12.46
CA GLY A 57 -2.04 11.36 12.60
C GLY A 57 -2.81 11.51 11.29
N ASN A 58 -3.84 12.37 11.28
CA ASN A 58 -4.84 12.44 10.20
C ASN A 58 -4.42 13.31 9.00
N SER A 59 -3.12 13.55 8.79
CA SER A 59 -2.69 14.21 7.56
C SER A 59 -2.90 13.27 6.37
N ILE A 60 -3.30 13.82 5.23
CA ILE A 60 -3.67 13.00 4.07
C ILE A 60 -2.52 12.10 3.60
N ASN A 61 -1.28 12.59 3.61
CA ASN A 61 -0.10 11.79 3.26
C ASN A 61 0.12 10.63 4.24
N SER A 62 -0.10 10.86 5.54
CA SER A 62 -0.02 9.78 6.55
C SER A 62 -1.09 8.72 6.32
N VAL A 63 -2.31 9.14 6.00
CA VAL A 63 -3.42 8.24 5.66
C VAL A 63 -3.11 7.43 4.39
N VAL A 64 -2.67 8.08 3.31
CA VAL A 64 -2.28 7.41 2.06
C VAL A 64 -1.19 6.38 2.30
N ARG A 65 -0.14 6.73 3.05
CA ARG A 65 0.96 5.82 3.39
C ARG A 65 0.46 4.58 4.13
N ARG A 66 -0.34 4.79 5.19
CA ARG A 66 -0.87 3.71 6.02
C ARG A 66 -1.83 2.80 5.25
N LEU A 67 -2.72 3.38 4.44
CA LEU A 67 -3.64 2.62 3.59
C LEU A 67 -2.88 1.80 2.54
N SER A 68 -1.84 2.37 1.94
CA SER A 68 -1.03 1.70 0.92
C SER A 68 -0.26 0.52 1.51
N LEU A 69 0.39 0.70 2.66
CA LEU A 69 1.04 -0.39 3.39
C LEU A 69 0.05 -1.51 3.73
N ALA A 70 -1.07 -1.17 4.38
CA ALA A 70 -2.06 -2.14 4.82
C ALA A 70 -2.67 -2.92 3.64
N SER A 71 -3.01 -2.21 2.56
CA SER A 71 -3.56 -2.84 1.34
C SER A 71 -2.54 -3.76 0.69
N CYS A 72 -1.28 -3.33 0.58
CA CYS A 72 -0.22 -4.15 -0.02
C CYS A 72 0.04 -5.43 0.80
N VAL A 73 0.20 -5.30 2.13
CA VAL A 73 0.41 -6.44 3.04
C VAL A 73 -0.76 -7.44 2.94
N TYR A 74 -2.00 -6.93 2.96
CA TYR A 74 -3.18 -7.78 2.83
C TYR A 74 -3.22 -8.51 1.48
N MET A 75 -2.95 -7.82 0.37
CA MET A 75 -2.98 -8.42 -0.96
C MET A 75 -1.88 -9.47 -1.16
N ILE A 76 -0.69 -9.28 -0.58
CA ILE A 76 0.38 -10.28 -0.58
C ILE A 76 -0.06 -11.54 0.17
N TRP A 77 -0.62 -11.38 1.36
CA TRP A 77 -1.12 -12.49 2.17
C TRP A 77 -2.26 -13.23 1.44
N GLN A 78 -3.19 -12.49 0.85
CA GLN A 78 -4.31 -13.05 0.11
C GLN A 78 -3.82 -13.85 -1.11
N GLU A 79 -2.88 -13.29 -1.89
CA GLU A 79 -2.31 -13.98 -3.05
C GLU A 79 -1.61 -15.28 -2.65
N ARG A 80 -0.77 -15.24 -1.60
CA ARG A 80 -0.11 -16.44 -1.07
C ARG A 80 -1.13 -17.55 -0.77
N ASN A 81 -2.23 -17.19 -0.10
CA ASN A 81 -3.28 -18.16 0.24
C ASN A 81 -4.05 -18.65 -0.98
N CYS A 82 -4.32 -17.79 -1.97
CA CYS A 82 -4.97 -18.19 -3.21
C CYS A 82 -4.13 -19.23 -3.95
N ARG A 83 -2.81 -19.03 -4.03
CA ARG A 83 -1.89 -20.00 -4.65
C ARG A 83 -1.82 -21.32 -3.89
N LEU A 84 -1.81 -21.27 -2.55
CA LEU A 84 -1.71 -22.46 -1.70
C LEU A 84 -3.00 -23.31 -1.70
N PHE A 85 -4.17 -22.68 -1.69
CA PHE A 85 -5.44 -23.36 -1.40
C PHE A 85 -6.43 -23.39 -2.55
N ARG A 86 -6.20 -22.61 -3.62
CA ARG A 86 -7.11 -22.48 -4.77
C ARG A 86 -6.42 -22.65 -6.12
N ASP A 87 -5.08 -22.74 -6.14
CA ASP A 87 -4.25 -22.72 -7.36
C ASP A 87 -4.55 -21.52 -8.28
N GLU A 88 -5.03 -20.42 -7.71
CA GLU A 88 -5.29 -19.16 -8.41
C GLU A 88 -4.03 -18.29 -8.36
N ARG A 89 -3.61 -17.77 -9.52
CA ARG A 89 -2.40 -16.94 -9.66
C ARG A 89 -2.74 -15.64 -10.35
N ARG A 90 -2.51 -14.52 -9.67
CA ARG A 90 -2.62 -13.18 -10.24
C ARG A 90 -1.23 -12.58 -10.40
N THR A 91 -1.07 -11.77 -11.43
CA THR A 91 0.20 -11.06 -11.69
C THR A 91 0.37 -9.90 -10.72
N VAL A 92 1.60 -9.39 -10.62
CA VAL A 92 1.89 -8.20 -9.81
C VAL A 92 1.07 -7.00 -10.27
N GLU A 93 0.85 -6.83 -11.58
CA GLU A 93 0.05 -5.75 -12.16
C GLU A 93 -1.40 -5.78 -11.69
N VAL A 94 -2.00 -6.99 -11.67
CA VAL A 94 -3.38 -7.16 -11.20
C VAL A 94 -3.48 -6.80 -9.72
N LEU A 95 -2.54 -7.28 -8.89
CA LEU A 95 -2.53 -6.96 -7.46
C LEU A 95 -2.29 -5.47 -7.22
N PHE A 96 -1.38 -4.84 -7.98
CA PHE A 96 -1.11 -3.42 -7.90
C PHE A 96 -2.37 -2.60 -8.20
N GLN A 97 -3.12 -2.96 -9.25
CA GLN A 97 -4.36 -2.28 -9.57
C GLN A 97 -5.41 -2.43 -8.44
N ILE A 98 -5.54 -3.63 -7.87
CA ILE A 98 -6.45 -3.86 -6.73
C ILE A 98 -6.02 -3.03 -5.51
N VAL A 99 -4.72 -2.92 -5.22
CA VAL A 99 -4.21 -2.05 -4.15
C VAL A 99 -4.59 -0.60 -4.43
N CYS A 100 -4.34 -0.11 -5.65
CA CYS A 100 -4.67 1.27 -6.03
C CYS A 100 -6.17 1.55 -5.91
N ASP A 101 -7.02 0.65 -6.40
CA ASP A 101 -8.47 0.80 -6.32
C ASP A 101 -8.97 0.76 -4.86
N THR A 102 -8.39 -0.11 -4.03
CA THR A 102 -8.70 -0.20 -2.61
C THR A 102 -8.38 1.12 -1.89
N VAL A 103 -7.18 1.65 -2.12
CA VAL A 103 -6.76 2.93 -1.52
C VAL A 103 -7.63 4.06 -2.06
N ARG A 104 -7.85 4.17 -3.38
CA ARG A 104 -8.69 5.19 -4.01
C ARG A 104 -10.11 5.19 -3.44
N ASN A 105 -10.74 4.02 -3.32
CA ASN A 105 -12.09 3.89 -2.79
C ASN A 105 -12.17 4.33 -1.33
N ARG A 106 -11.14 4.02 -0.52
CA ARG A 106 -11.05 4.53 0.85
C ARG A 106 -10.90 6.04 0.87
N LEU A 107 -10.02 6.61 0.04
CA LEU A 107 -9.84 8.06 -0.06
C LEU A 107 -11.14 8.79 -0.40
N LYS A 108 -11.92 8.29 -1.38
CA LYS A 108 -13.23 8.87 -1.76
C LYS A 108 -14.25 8.92 -0.60
N SER A 109 -14.09 8.09 0.43
CA SER A 109 -14.97 8.08 1.60
C SER A 109 -14.55 9.04 2.72
N LEU A 110 -13.38 9.66 2.61
CA LEU A 110 -12.84 10.54 3.64
C LEU A 110 -13.34 11.97 3.50
N LYS A 111 -13.57 12.61 4.63
CA LYS A 111 -13.76 14.07 4.73
C LYS A 111 -12.44 14.68 5.18
N VAL A 112 -11.82 15.48 4.31
CA VAL A 112 -10.47 16.01 4.53
C VAL A 112 -10.49 17.53 4.38
N LYS A 113 -9.81 18.24 5.29
CA LYS A 113 -9.65 19.70 5.14
C LYS A 113 -8.79 20.00 3.91
N GLY A 114 -9.19 21.00 3.13
CA GLY A 114 -8.42 21.48 1.99
C GLY A 114 -7.01 21.91 2.38
N SER A 115 -6.01 21.41 1.66
CA SER A 115 -4.60 21.77 1.82
C SER A 115 -3.86 21.54 0.51
N LYS A 116 -2.62 22.04 0.39
CA LYS A 116 -1.77 21.73 -0.78
C LYS A 116 -1.53 20.22 -0.93
N ALA A 117 -1.34 19.51 0.20
CA ALA A 117 -1.19 18.06 0.21
C ALA A 117 -2.45 17.34 -0.26
N THR A 118 -3.63 17.84 0.15
CA THR A 118 -4.93 17.28 -0.27
C THR A 118 -5.09 17.35 -1.79
N LYS A 119 -4.81 18.52 -2.40
CA LYS A 119 -4.87 18.71 -3.86
C LYS A 119 -3.91 17.80 -4.62
N SER A 120 -2.68 17.67 -4.13
CA SER A 120 -1.70 16.76 -4.74
C SER A 120 -2.18 15.31 -4.69
N VAL A 121 -2.81 14.87 -3.60
CA VAL A 121 -3.39 13.53 -3.50
C VAL A 121 -4.60 13.38 -4.42
N GLU A 122 -5.45 14.39 -4.57
CA GLU A 122 -6.57 14.37 -5.54
C GLU A 122 -6.09 14.13 -6.97
N GLU A 123 -5.04 14.85 -7.39
CA GLU A 123 -4.44 14.71 -8.71
C GLU A 123 -3.79 13.33 -8.91
N VAL A 124 -2.98 12.87 -7.94
CA VAL A 124 -2.28 11.58 -8.05
C VAL A 124 -3.25 10.40 -8.03
N TRP A 125 -4.31 10.46 -7.23
CA TRP A 125 -5.23 9.35 -7.01
C TRP A 125 -6.52 9.41 -7.83
N ASP A 126 -6.73 10.48 -8.58
CA ASP A 126 -7.98 10.75 -9.31
C ASP A 126 -9.20 10.63 -8.37
N VAL A 127 -9.15 11.42 -7.30
CA VAL A 127 -10.21 11.51 -6.29
C VAL A 127 -10.60 12.96 -6.05
N ASN A 128 -11.81 13.18 -5.53
CA ASN A 128 -12.30 14.48 -5.10
C ASN A 128 -12.78 14.34 -3.66
N PHE A 129 -12.16 15.03 -2.72
CA PHE A 129 -12.53 14.96 -1.30
C PHE A 129 -13.72 15.84 -0.94
N GLY A 130 -14.18 16.70 -1.87
CA GLY A 130 -15.22 17.68 -1.67
C GLY A 130 -14.75 18.82 -0.74
N ASN A 131 -14.92 20.07 -1.15
CA ASN A 131 -14.74 21.19 -0.24
C ASN A 131 -15.86 21.15 0.80
N ILE A 132 -15.55 20.77 2.05
CA ILE A 132 -16.39 21.19 3.17
C ILE A 132 -16.08 22.67 3.36
N GLU A 133 -16.86 23.53 2.70
CA GLU A 133 -16.98 24.92 3.09
C GLU A 133 -17.44 24.91 4.54
N TYR A 134 -16.52 25.17 5.46
CA TYR A 134 -16.90 25.57 6.80
C TYR A 134 -17.60 26.91 6.61
N GLY A 135 -18.93 26.89 6.56
CA GLY A 135 -19.74 28.09 6.70
C GLY A 135 -19.24 28.82 7.94
N ASN A 136 -18.77 30.05 7.73
CA ASN A 136 -18.47 30.96 8.82
C ASN A 136 -19.70 31.03 9.73
N MET A 137 -19.55 30.58 10.97
CA MET A 137 -20.44 30.96 12.06
C MET A 137 -19.73 32.00 12.91
#